data_AF-G7KP95-F1
#
_entry.id   AF-G7KP95-F1
#
_cell.length_a   1.000
_cell.length_b   1.000
_cell.length_c   1.000
_cell.angle_alpha   90.00
_cell.angle_beta   90.00
_cell.angle_gamma   90.00
#
_symmetry.space_group_name_H-M   'P 1'
#
loop_
_entity.id
_entity.type
_entity.pdbx_description
1 polymer ?
#
loop_
_entity_poly.entity_id
_entity_poly.type
_entity_poly.pdbx_seq_one_letter_code
_entity_poly.pdbx_strand_id
1 'polypeptide(L)'
;MLSCGRFNVVSLTTYFSLSFTQASEQVIDTHGKPMFAGGTFYILPAIFGAAGGGLRLAKTGNSKCPFTVLQDYFGSIYFKIVSLIFITFRRTLLNNT
;
A
#
# COMPACT_ATOMS: atom_id res chain seq x y z
N MET A 1 4.85 -33.90 59.61
CA MET A 1 6.23 -34.24 59.21
C MET A 1 6.47 -33.69 57.82
N LEU A 2 7.64 -33.06 57.63
CA LEU A 2 8.04 -32.29 56.45
C LEU A 2 8.18 -33.14 55.18
N SER A 3 7.76 -32.59 54.04
CA SER A 3 8.55 -32.67 52.80
C SER A 3 8.18 -31.51 51.87
N CYS A 4 9.11 -30.57 51.73
CA CYS A 4 9.05 -29.42 50.83
C CYS A 4 9.53 -29.88 49.45
N GLY A 5 8.62 -30.35 48.60
CA GLY A 5 8.91 -30.86 47.27
C GLY A 5 8.24 -30.00 46.20
N ARG A 6 8.95 -28.96 45.75
CA ARG A 6 8.75 -28.18 44.51
C ARG A 6 7.39 -28.31 43.83
N PHE A 7 6.43 -27.47 44.22
CA PHE A 7 5.29 -27.15 43.38
C PHE A 7 5.79 -26.37 42.16
N ASN A 8 5.84 -27.02 41.00
CA ASN A 8 5.84 -26.31 39.72
C ASN A 8 4.50 -25.58 39.64
N VAL A 9 4.48 -24.33 40.10
CA VAL A 9 3.52 -23.37 39.56
C VAL A 9 3.91 -23.18 38.10
N VAL A 10 3.42 -24.06 37.23
CA VAL A 10 3.18 -23.68 35.83
C VAL A 10 2.14 -22.60 35.95
N SER A 11 2.64 -21.38 36.11
CA SER A 11 1.87 -20.16 36.15
C SER A 11 1.03 -20.19 34.89
N LEU A 12 -0.27 -20.39 35.08
CA LEU A 12 -1.31 -20.17 34.08
C LEU A 12 -1.36 -18.65 33.84
N THR A 13 -0.23 -18.08 33.43
CA THR A 13 -0.11 -16.69 33.01
C THR A 13 -0.72 -16.68 31.65
N THR A 14 -2.03 -16.43 31.68
CA THR A 14 -2.75 -15.67 30.68
C THR A 14 -2.68 -16.29 29.30
N TYR A 15 -3.79 -16.93 28.94
CA TYR A 15 -4.39 -16.86 27.61
C TYR A 15 -4.60 -15.39 27.19
N PHE A 16 -3.52 -14.59 27.17
CA PHE A 16 -3.49 -13.30 26.51
C PHE A 16 -3.42 -13.64 25.03
N SER A 17 -4.58 -14.01 24.49
CA SER A 17 -4.83 -13.89 23.07
C SER A 17 -4.63 -12.42 22.77
N LEU A 18 -3.40 -12.06 22.40
CA LEU A 18 -3.06 -10.83 21.70
C LEU A 18 -3.88 -10.86 20.42
N SER A 19 -5.13 -10.43 20.52
CA SER A 19 -5.93 -10.10 19.38
C SER A 19 -5.25 -8.89 18.75
N PHE A 20 -4.33 -9.15 17.83
CA PHE A 20 -3.83 -8.12 16.94
C PHE A 20 -5.05 -7.67 16.15
N THR A 21 -5.68 -6.59 16.59
CA THR A 21 -6.49 -5.77 15.71
C THR A 21 -5.53 -5.41 14.59
N GLN A 22 -5.69 -6.04 13.42
CA GLN A 22 -4.94 -5.70 12.22
C GLN A 22 -5.41 -4.31 11.80
N ALA A 23 -4.90 -3.29 12.50
CA ALA A 23 -5.07 -1.92 12.10
C ALA A 23 -4.46 -1.84 10.70
N SER A 24 -5.26 -1.46 9.72
CA SER A 24 -4.78 -1.23 8.38
C SER A 24 -3.63 -0.21 8.46
N GLU A 25 -2.44 -0.63 8.08
CA GLU A 25 -1.26 0.22 8.10
C GLU A 25 -1.43 1.34 7.06
N GLN A 26 -1.06 2.55 7.44
CA GLN A 26 -1.17 3.70 6.55
C GLN A 26 -0.15 3.58 5.42
N VAL A 27 -0.61 3.69 4.17
CA VAL A 27 0.29 3.71 3.01
C VAL A 27 1.15 4.97 3.08
N ILE A 28 2.47 4.79 2.95
CA ILE A 28 3.47 5.87 2.97
C ILE A 28 4.13 6.02 1.60
N ASP A 29 4.56 7.24 1.28
CA ASP A 29 5.35 7.53 0.09
C ASP A 29 6.82 7.13 0.28
N THR A 30 7.62 7.29 -0.78
CA THR A 30 9.05 6.98 -0.77
C THR A 30 9.88 7.88 0.15
N HIS A 31 9.30 8.99 0.64
CA HIS A 31 9.90 9.89 1.62
C HIS A 31 9.43 9.58 3.05
N GLY A 32 8.69 8.48 3.27
CA GLY A 32 8.15 8.09 4.56
C GLY A 32 6.95 8.92 5.02
N LYS A 33 6.34 9.71 4.13
CA LYS A 33 5.17 10.53 4.47
C LYS A 33 3.88 9.76 4.21
N PRO A 34 2.88 9.87 5.09
CA PRO A 34 1.58 9.25 4.86
C PRO A 34 0.91 9.75 3.57
N MET A 35 0.34 8.82 2.80
CA MET A 35 -0.47 9.12 1.62
C MET A 35 -1.92 9.39 2.02
N PHE A 36 -2.53 10.37 1.37
CA PHE A 36 -3.93 10.76 1.60
C PHE A 36 -4.71 10.74 0.29
N ALA A 37 -6.00 10.41 0.38
CA ALA A 37 -6.92 10.55 -0.75
C ALA A 37 -7.01 12.03 -1.17
N GLY A 38 -7.01 12.29 -2.48
CA GLY A 38 -6.91 13.63 -3.06
C GLY A 38 -5.47 14.13 -3.27
N GLY A 39 -4.47 13.46 -2.67
CA GLY A 39 -3.07 13.78 -2.90
C GLY A 39 -2.61 13.42 -4.31
N THR A 40 -1.66 14.18 -4.83
CA THR A 40 -1.07 13.98 -6.17
C THR A 40 0.26 13.26 -6.04
N PHE A 41 0.37 12.07 -6.64
CA PHE A 41 1.53 11.19 -6.50
C PHE A 41 2.01 10.63 -7.83
N TYR A 42 3.26 10.23 -7.90
CA TYR A 42 3.82 9.49 -9.03
C TYR A 42 4.04 8.02 -8.65
N ILE A 43 3.79 7.12 -9.59
CA ILE A 43 4.11 5.70 -9.43
C ILE A 43 5.43 5.42 -10.15
N LEU A 44 6.39 4.90 -9.41
CA LEU A 44 7.73 4.57 -9.85
C LEU A 44 8.04 3.09 -9.54
N PRO A 45 8.99 2.46 -10.25
CA PRO A 45 9.44 1.12 -9.90
C PRO A 45 9.98 1.10 -8.47
N ALA A 46 9.65 0.06 -7.70
CA ALA A 46 10.14 -0.08 -6.32
C ALA A 46 11.66 -0.27 -6.25
N ILE A 47 12.25 -0.90 -7.27
CA ILE A 47 13.68 -1.18 -7.35
C ILE A 47 14.30 -0.23 -8.39
N PHE A 48 15.19 0.66 -7.94
CA PHE A 48 15.99 1.49 -8.84
C PHE A 48 16.92 0.61 -9.69
N GLY A 49 16.92 0.82 -11.00
CA GLY A 49 17.76 0.06 -11.94
C GLY A 49 17.14 -1.24 -12.46
N ALA A 50 16.04 -1.72 -11.87
CA ALA A 50 15.19 -2.67 -12.58
C ALA A 50 14.61 -1.97 -13.82
N ALA A 51 14.59 -2.64 -14.97
CA ALA A 51 14.09 -2.06 -16.21
C ALA A 51 12.68 -1.46 -16.01
N GLY A 52 12.55 -0.13 -16.11
CA GLY A 52 11.29 0.57 -15.92
C GLY A 52 11.47 2.05 -15.58
N GLY A 53 10.37 2.80 -15.61
CA GLY A 53 10.29 4.22 -15.29
C GLY A 53 8.89 4.57 -14.77
N GLY A 54 8.55 5.86 -14.82
CA GLY A 54 7.22 6.34 -14.40
C GLY A 54 6.11 5.89 -15.34
N LEU A 55 4.86 6.05 -14.89
CA LEU A 55 3.67 5.80 -15.71
C LEU A 55 3.36 6.96 -16.64
N ARG A 56 2.92 6.65 -17.86
CA ARG A 56 2.51 7.64 -18.86
C ARG A 56 1.31 7.18 -19.68
N LEU A 57 0.58 8.13 -20.25
CA LEU A 57 -0.42 7.84 -21.28
C LEU A 57 0.24 7.75 -22.65
N ALA A 58 -0.01 6.65 -23.34
CA ALA A 58 0.54 6.36 -24.67
C ALA A 58 -0.51 5.76 -25.60
N LYS A 59 -0.23 5.84 -26.90
CA LYS A 59 -1.02 5.18 -27.94
C LYS A 59 -0.56 3.72 -28.04
N THR A 60 -1.51 2.81 -28.22
CA THR A 60 -1.24 1.39 -28.41
C THR A 60 -1.97 0.92 -29.67
N GLY A 61 -1.28 0.16 -30.53
CA GLY A 61 -1.83 -0.26 -31.82
C GLY A 61 -2.13 0.93 -32.74
N ASN A 62 -3.27 0.89 -33.42
CA ASN A 62 -3.70 1.93 -34.38
C ASN A 62 -4.57 3.03 -33.74
N SER A 63 -4.48 3.23 -32.42
CA SER A 63 -5.30 4.25 -31.75
C SER A 63 -4.86 5.67 -32.10
N LYS A 64 -5.83 6.57 -32.35
CA LYS A 64 -5.52 7.99 -32.57
C LYS A 64 -5.19 8.73 -31.27
N CYS A 65 -5.77 8.30 -30.14
CA CYS A 65 -5.63 8.96 -28.84
C CYS A 65 -4.84 8.09 -27.84
N PRO A 66 -4.08 8.70 -26.91
CA PRO A 66 -3.30 7.98 -25.89
C PRO A 66 -4.15 7.71 -24.64
N PHE A 67 -4.93 6.63 -24.63
CA PHE A 67 -5.75 6.21 -23.48
C PHE A 67 -5.20 4.96 -22.78
N THR A 68 -4.05 4.46 -23.20
CA THR A 68 -3.38 3.32 -22.53
C THR A 68 -2.35 3.85 -21.54
N VAL A 69 -2.38 3.34 -20.30
CA VAL A 69 -1.32 3.58 -19.31
C VAL A 69 -0.19 2.60 -19.57
N LEU A 70 1.01 3.12 -19.86
CA LEU A 70 2.23 2.34 -20.04
C LEU A 70 3.28 2.78 -19.02
N GLN A 71 4.08 1.83 -18.56
CA GLN A 71 5.30 2.11 -17.81
C GLN A 71 6.43 2.42 -18.79
N ASP A 72 7.18 3.50 -18.56
CA ASP A 72 8.33 3.83 -19.39
C ASP A 72 9.50 2.86 -19.14
N TYR A 73 10.46 2.81 -20.05
CA TYR A 73 11.71 2.05 -19.86
C TYR A 73 12.76 2.89 -19.13
N PHE A 74 13.67 2.22 -18.40
CA PHE A 74 14.77 2.86 -17.68
C PHE A 74 15.69 3.56 -18.68
N GLY A 75 15.69 4.89 -18.70
CA GLY A 75 16.50 5.71 -19.63
C GLY A 75 15.75 6.87 -20.27
N SER A 76 14.42 6.82 -20.32
CA SER A 76 13.59 7.97 -20.72
C SER A 76 13.44 8.95 -19.56
N ILE A 77 14.52 9.62 -19.16
CA ILE A 77 14.50 10.70 -18.15
C ILE A 77 13.74 11.94 -18.68
N TYR A 78 13.29 11.93 -19.94
CA TYR A 78 12.47 12.97 -20.54
C TYR A 78 10.96 12.75 -20.33
N PHE A 79 10.49 13.18 -19.16
CA PHE A 79 9.45 14.21 -19.06
C PHE A 79 7.99 13.93 -19.50
N LYS A 80 7.45 12.71 -19.33
CA LYS A 80 5.99 12.51 -19.35
C LYS A 80 5.52 11.51 -18.29
N ILE A 81 5.77 11.82 -17.02
CA ILE A 81 5.15 11.06 -15.93
C ILE A 81 3.78 11.67 -15.63
N VAL A 82 2.76 10.82 -15.55
CA VAL A 82 1.42 11.23 -15.15
C VAL A 82 1.32 11.18 -13.63
N SER A 83 0.84 12.28 -13.04
CA SER A 83 0.46 12.30 -11.64
C SER A 83 -0.89 11.64 -11.43
N LEU A 84 -1.01 10.81 -10.40
CA LEU A 84 -2.24 10.14 -10.02
C LEU A 84 -2.82 10.77 -8.76
N ILE A 85 -4.15 10.78 -8.70
CA ILE A 85 -4.89 11.17 -7.51
C ILE A 85 -5.66 9.94 -7.02
N PHE A 86 -5.34 9.48 -5.81
CA PHE A 86 -6.08 8.38 -5.19
C PHE A 86 -7.37 8.95 -4.58
N ILE A 87 -8.50 8.35 -4.90
CA ILE A 87 -9.80 8.75 -4.35
C ILE A 87 -10.40 7.60 -3.55
N THR A 88 -11.10 7.93 -2.47
CA THR A 88 -11.85 6.94 -1.67
C THR A 88 -13.32 7.11 -1.96
N PHE A 89 -13.96 6.09 -2.54
CA PHE A 89 -15.41 6.03 -2.63
C PHE A 89 -15.96 5.48 -1.32
N ARG A 90 -16.65 6.31 -0.53
CA ARG A 90 -17.52 5.80 0.54
C ARG A 90 -18.82 5.32 -0.10
N ARG A 91 -19.14 4.03 0.05
CA ARG A 91 -20.54 3.60 -0.16
C ARG A 91 -21.36 4.21 0.96
N THR A 92 -22.16 5.22 0.64
CA THR A 92 -23.31 5.57 1.46
C THR A 92 -24.30 4.42 1.33
N LEU A 93 -24.61 3.72 2.42
CA LEU A 93 -25.78 2.85 2.42
C LEU A 93 -26.98 3.77 2.21
N LEU A 94 -27.58 3.73 1.02
CA LEU A 94 -28.92 4.24 0.82
C LEU A 94 -29.81 3.35 1.71
N ASN A 95 -30.15 3.85 2.90
CA ASN A 95 -31.21 3.30 3.70
C ASN A 95 -32.50 3.48 2.90
N ASN A 96 -32.94 2.39 2.27
CA ASN A 96 -34.22 2.34 1.59
C ASN A 96 -35.28 2.08 2.67
N THR A 97 -35.87 3.14 3.19
CA THR A 97 -37.12 3.10 3.99
C THR A 97 -38.32 3.08 3.08
#